data_AF-A0A914ADJ1-F1
#
_entry.id   AF-A0A914ADJ1-F1
#
_cell.length_a   1.000
_cell.length_b   1.000
_cell.length_c   1.000
_cell.angle_alpha   90.00
_cell.angle_beta   90.00
_cell.angle_gamma   90.00
#
_symmetry.space_group_name_H-M   'P 1'
#
loop_
_entity.id
_entity.type
_entity.pdbx_description
1 polymer ?
#
loop_
_entity_poly.entity_id
_entity_poly.type
_entity_poly.pdbx_seq_one_letter_code
_entity_poly.pdbx_strand_id
1 'polypeptide(L)' 'MGTSTASIKTSKQLYKYLLRACEKLPREAHSHYKHHVRQGFRSHADELDSMRIKQIIARAMQDAEWVLNKYADKDSKT' A
#
# COMPACT_ATOMS: atom_id res chain seq x y z
N MET A 1 9.16 11.86 11.28
CA MET A 1 8.39 12.56 10.22
C MET A 1 7.29 11.63 9.72
N GLY A 2 6.11 11.69 10.34
CA GLY A 2 4.96 10.87 9.98
C GLY A 2 4.35 11.33 8.66
N THR A 3 4.25 10.44 7.68
CA THR A 3 3.58 10.73 6.42
C THR A 3 2.07 10.79 6.67
N SER A 4 1.50 11.99 6.72
CA SER A 4 0.05 12.22 6.71
C SER A 4 -0.59 11.47 5.53
N THR A 5 -1.48 10.52 5.83
CA THR A 5 -2.25 9.72 4.87
C THR A 5 -3.25 10.58 4.05
N ALA A 6 -3.58 11.77 4.54
CA ALA A 6 -4.64 12.64 4.01
C ALA A 6 -4.39 13.26 2.61
N SER A 7 -3.26 12.99 1.93
CA SER A 7 -2.94 13.66 0.64
C SER A 7 -2.28 12.76 -0.41
N ILE A 8 -2.61 11.47 -0.43
CA ILE A 8 -2.20 10.59 -1.54
C ILE A 8 -3.16 10.83 -2.71
N LYS A 9 -2.70 11.59 -3.72
CA LYS A 9 -3.49 11.94 -4.91
C LYS A 9 -2.94 11.33 -6.20
N THR A 10 -1.73 10.76 -6.15
CA THR A 10 -1.01 10.27 -7.33
C THR A 10 -0.49 8.85 -7.12
N SER A 11 -0.37 8.09 -8.20
CA SER A 11 0.19 6.73 -8.19
C SER A 11 1.60 6.71 -7.59
N LYS A 12 2.43 7.72 -7.87
CA LYS A 12 3.79 7.84 -7.31
C LYS A 12 3.79 8.02 -5.79
N GLN A 13 2.88 8.81 -5.25
CA GLN A 13 2.73 8.97 -3.80
C GLN A 13 2.26 7.67 -3.16
N LEU A 14 1.28 6.99 -3.77
CA LEU A 14 0.78 5.70 -3.32
C LEU A 14 1.91 4.67 -3.29
N TYR A 15 2.71 4.54 -4.36
CA TYR A 15 3.81 3.58 -4.42
C TYR A 15 4.79 3.75 -3.25
N LYS A 16 5.23 5.00 -3.01
CA LYS A 16 6.13 5.32 -1.91
C LYS A 16 5.49 5.07 -0.54
N TYR A 17 4.20 5.31 -0.39
CA TYR A 17 3.47 5.03 0.83
C TYR A 17 3.41 3.52 1.09
N LEU A 18 2.99 2.72 0.11
CA LEU A 18 2.85 1.28 0.25
C LEU A 18 4.18 0.58 0.56
N LEU A 19 5.29 1.03 -0.04
CA LEU A 19 6.61 0.48 0.29
C LEU A 19 7.02 0.75 1.74
N ARG A 20 6.70 1.93 2.29
CA ARG A 20 6.93 2.25 3.71
C ARG A 20 5.97 1.51 4.62
N ALA A 21 4.72 1.32 4.21
CA ALA A 21 3.75 0.52 4.95
C ALA A 21 4.24 -0.93 5.09
N CYS A 22 4.84 -1.51 4.04
CA CYS A 22 5.44 -2.83 4.11
C CYS A 22 6.52 -2.95 5.18
N GLU A 23 7.25 -1.87 5.49
CA GLU A 23 8.30 -1.87 6.53
C GLU A 23 7.74 -1.93 7.94
N LYS A 24 6.45 -1.64 8.13
CA LYS A 24 5.75 -1.77 9.41
C LYS A 24 5.25 -3.19 9.69
N LEU A 25 5.32 -4.08 8.71
CA LEU A 25 4.91 -5.48 8.86
C LEU A 25 6.04 -6.30 9.52
N PRO A 26 5.77 -7.54 9.97
CA PRO A 26 6.82 -8.47 10.37
C PRO A 26 7.80 -8.74 9.22
N ARG A 27 9.07 -8.99 9.56
CA ARG A 27 10.18 -9.05 8.61
C ARG A 27 9.98 -10.10 7.52
N GLU A 28 9.38 -11.23 7.88
CA GLU A 28 9.04 -12.34 6.98
C GLU A 28 7.97 -11.95 5.95
N ALA A 29 7.08 -11.01 6.27
CA ALA A 29 6.01 -10.56 5.38
C ALA A 29 6.48 -9.48 4.37
N HIS A 30 7.60 -8.79 4.64
CA HIS A 30 8.08 -7.66 3.82
C HIS A 30 8.22 -8.03 2.33
N SER A 31 8.88 -9.16 2.04
CA SER A 31 9.18 -9.57 0.66
C SER A 31 7.90 -9.80 -0.15
N HIS A 32 6.95 -10.54 0.44
CA HIS A 32 5.66 -10.84 -0.17
C HIS A 32 4.90 -9.56 -0.54
N TYR A 33 4.71 -8.64 0.42
CA TYR A 33 3.95 -7.42 0.15
C TYR A 33 4.70 -6.43 -0.75
N LYS A 34 6.04 -6.30 -0.63
CA LYS A 34 6.83 -5.47 -1.56
C LYS A 34 6.75 -6.03 -2.99
N HIS A 35 6.67 -7.35 -3.17
CA HIS A 35 6.45 -7.95 -4.49
C HIS A 35 5.06 -7.61 -5.02
N HIS A 36 4.01 -7.81 -4.22
CA HIS A 36 2.63 -7.47 -4.61
C HIS A 36 2.45 -6.01 -4.99
N VAL A 37 3.05 -5.08 -4.24
CA VAL A 37 3.03 -3.64 -4.59
C VAL A 37 3.66 -3.40 -5.97
N ARG A 38 4.84 -3.98 -6.23
CA ARG A 38 5.49 -3.81 -7.55
C ARG A 38 4.69 -4.43 -8.68
N GLN A 39 4.11 -5.60 -8.47
CA GLN A 39 3.27 -6.26 -9.47
C GLN A 39 2.01 -5.45 -9.77
N GLY A 40 1.29 -5.01 -8.75
CA GLY A 40 0.08 -4.21 -8.95
C GLY A 40 0.33 -2.94 -9.77
N PHE A 41 1.46 -2.25 -9.54
CA PHE A 41 1.83 -1.08 -10.35
C PHE A 41 2.16 -1.42 -11.79
N ARG A 42 2.79 -2.58 -12.06
CA ARG A 42 3.05 -3.03 -13.43
C ARG A 42 1.76 -3.39 -14.16
N SER A 43 0.82 -4.06 -13.49
CA SER A 43 -0.47 -4.45 -14.08
C SER A 43 -1.36 -3.27 -14.46
N HIS A 44 -1.13 -2.07 -13.91
CA HIS A 44 -1.87 -0.86 -14.20
C HIS A 44 -1.03 0.23 -14.88
N ALA A 45 0.13 -0.13 -15.45
CA ALA A 45 1.05 0.84 -16.06
C ALA A 45 0.44 1.60 -17.24
N ASP A 46 -0.44 0.94 -18.00
CA ASP A 46 -1.10 1.49 -19.19
C ASP A 46 -2.47 2.12 -18.88
N GLU A 47 -2.86 2.20 -17.60
CA GLU A 47 -4.11 2.85 -17.22
C GLU A 47 -3.97 4.38 -17.30
N LEU A 48 -4.78 5.00 -18.15
CA LEU A 48 -4.79 6.44 -18.41
C LEU A 48 -6.06 7.12 -17.92
N ASP A 49 -7.11 6.35 -17.59
CA ASP A 49 -8.37 6.89 -17.11
C ASP A 49 -8.21 7.40 -15.66
N SER A 50 -8.41 8.71 -15.50
CA SER A 50 -8.24 9.38 -14.21
C SER A 50 -9.20 8.89 -13.11
N MET A 51 -10.40 8.43 -13.48
CA MET A 51 -11.38 7.88 -12.54
C MET A 51 -10.96 6.47 -12.10
N ARG A 52 -10.49 5.63 -13.04
CA ARG A 52 -9.93 4.32 -12.71
C ARG A 52 -8.71 4.43 -11.81
N ILE A 53 -7.77 5.33 -12.12
CA ILE A 53 -6.59 5.57 -11.28
C ILE A 53 -7.00 5.93 -9.85
N LYS A 54 -7.99 6.83 -9.68
CA LYS A 54 -8.50 7.20 -8.34
C LYS A 54 -9.12 6.01 -7.61
N GLN A 55 -9.89 5.17 -8.30
CA GLN A 55 -10.49 3.96 -7.72
C GLN A 55 -9.41 2.96 -7.28
N ILE A 56 -8.40 2.71 -8.12
CA ILE A 56 -7.27 1.83 -7.80
C ILE A 56 -6.53 2.37 -6.57
N ILE A 57 -6.26 3.68 -6.52
CA ILE A 57 -5.61 4.30 -5.37
C ILE A 57 -6.44 4.10 -4.09
N ALA A 58 -7.74 4.40 -4.14
CA ALA A 58 -8.62 4.27 -2.99
C ALA A 58 -8.67 2.81 -2.49
N ARG A 59 -8.78 1.85 -3.41
CA ARG A 59 -8.81 0.43 -3.06
C ARG A 59 -7.49 -0.04 -2.44
N ALA A 60 -6.36 0.31 -3.06
CA ALA A 60 -5.04 -0.06 -2.54
C ALA A 60 -4.77 0.53 -1.14
N MET A 61 -5.30 1.72 -0.84
CA MET A 61 -5.24 2.32 0.50
C MET A 61 -6.05 1.50 1.51
N GLN A 62 -7.29 1.13 1.19
CA GLN A 62 -8.13 0.29 2.06
C GLN A 62 -7.50 -1.07 2.33
N ASP A 63 -6.96 -1.71 1.28
CA ASP A 63 -6.28 -3.00 1.41
C ASP A 63 -5.03 -2.89 2.31
N ALA A 64 -4.25 -1.81 2.17
CA ALA A 64 -3.08 -1.57 3.01
C ALA A 64 -3.44 -1.34 4.48
N GLU A 65 -4.48 -0.55 4.75
CA GLU A 65 -4.98 -0.32 6.12
C GLU A 65 -5.44 -1.63 6.77
N TRP A 66 -6.21 -2.45 6.05
CA TRP A 66 -6.64 -3.75 6.54
C TRP A 66 -5.46 -4.67 6.87
N VAL A 67 -4.46 -4.76 5.98
CA VAL A 67 -3.25 -5.56 6.22
C VAL A 67 -2.48 -5.05 7.44
N LEU A 68 -2.25 -3.75 7.54
CA LEU A 68 -1.52 -3.16 8.68
C LEU A 68 -2.21 -3.47 10.00
N ASN A 69 -3.53 -3.29 10.08
CA ASN A 69 -4.31 -3.60 11.29
C ASN A 69 -4.24 -5.09 11.64
N LYS A 70 -4.39 -5.97 10.64
CA LYS A 70 -4.28 -7.43 10.83
C LYS A 70 -2.95 -7.85 11.45
N TYR A 71 -1.84 -7.20 11.10
CA TYR A 71 -0.52 -7.52 11.66
C TYR A 71 -0.23 -6.80 12.98
N ALA A 72 -0.76 -5.59 13.19
CA ALA A 72 -0.69 -4.90 14.49
C ALA A 72 -1.37 -5.71 15.61
N ASP A 73 -2.49 -6.34 15.30
CA ASP A 73 -3.21 -7.23 16.23
C ASP A 73 -2.42 -8.52 16.56
N LYS A 74 -1.52 -8.94 15.66
CA LYS A 74 -0.67 -10.13 15.87
C LYS A 74 0.57 -9.81 16.68
N ASP A 75 1.17 -8.65 16.46
CA ASP A 75 2.32 -8.17 17.24
C ASP A 75 1.94 -7.96 18.72
N SER A 76 0.71 -7.50 18.98
CA SER A 76 0.19 -7.31 20.35
C SER A 76 -0.11 -8.60 21.13
N LYS A 77 0.01 -9.78 20.50
CA LYS A 77 -0.35 -11.09 21.08
C LYS A 77 0.85 -12.01 21.30
N THR A 78 2.07 -11.53 21.10
CA THR A 78 3.32 -12.28 21.36
C THR A 78 4.07 -11.63 22.51
#